data_AF-A0A2N0LPS7-F1
#
_entry.id   AF-A0A2N0LPS7-F1
#
_cell.length_a   1.000
_cell.length_b   1.000
_cell.length_c   1.000
_cell.angle_alpha   90.00
_cell.angle_beta   90.00
_cell.angle_gamma   90.00
#
_symmetry.space_group_name_H-M   'P 1'
#
loop_
_entity.id
_entity.type
_entity.pdbx_description
1 polymer ?
#
loop_
_entity_poly.entity_id
_entity_poly.type
_entity_poly.pdbx_seq_one_letter_code
_entity_poly.pdbx_strand_id
1 'polypeptide(L)' 'MDKLIEIADRAVADYGFRQAVLYGADDVARRWALSDQEKSVLESTVLQRLGALPIPVQPEDVPGEQARLAQMIRKDAQG' A
#
# COMPACT_ATOMS: atom_id res chain seq x y z
N MET A 1 -3.71 10.37 4.58
CA MET A 1 -2.68 9.31 4.66
C MET A 1 -3.15 8.06 5.38
N ASP A 2 -3.99 8.14 6.42
CA ASP A 2 -4.48 6.93 7.13
C ASP A 2 -5.18 5.92 6.22
N LYS A 3 -6.03 6.38 5.28
CA LYS A 3 -6.64 5.52 4.25
C LYS A 3 -5.61 4.75 3.43
N LEU A 4 -4.50 5.40 3.08
CA LEU A 4 -3.45 4.79 2.28
C LEU A 4 -2.67 3.73 3.09
N ILE A 5 -2.44 4.01 4.38
CA ILE A 5 -1.86 3.04 5.31
C ILE A 5 -2.79 1.83 5.47
N GLU A 6 -4.11 2.04 5.61
CA GLU A 6 -5.08 0.95 5.71
C GLU A 6 -5.10 0.07 4.44
N ILE A 7 -5.10 0.68 3.25
CA ILE A 7 -4.98 -0.02 1.97
C ILE A 7 -3.68 -0.83 1.92
N ALA A 8 -2.55 -0.21 2.26
CA ALA A 8 -1.25 -0.84 2.24
C ALA A 8 -1.16 -2.01 3.23
N ASP A 9 -1.67 -1.84 4.44
CA ASP A 9 -1.67 -2.87 5.48
C ASP A 9 -2.48 -4.08 5.04
N ARG A 10 -3.65 -3.84 4.46
CA ARG A 10 -4.47 -4.91 3.89
C ARG A 10 -3.76 -5.61 2.72
N ALA A 11 -3.07 -4.86 1.86
CA ALA A 11 -2.35 -5.43 0.72
C ALA A 11 -1.09 -6.22 1.12
N VAL A 12 -0.49 -5.92 2.28
CA VAL A 12 0.57 -6.77 2.85
C VAL A 12 -0.02 -8.10 3.31
N ALA A 13 -1.13 -8.08 4.05
CA ALA A 13 -1.73 -9.27 4.65
C ALA A 13 -2.54 -10.16 3.68
N ASP A 14 -3.13 -9.58 2.64
CA ASP A 14 -4.00 -10.26 1.67
C ASP A 14 -3.41 -10.14 0.26
N TYR A 15 -2.90 -11.26 -0.26
CA TYR A 15 -2.32 -11.32 -1.60
C TYR A 15 -3.35 -11.04 -2.71
N GLY A 16 -4.60 -11.48 -2.55
CA GLY A 16 -5.66 -11.21 -3.53
C GLY A 16 -5.98 -9.71 -3.60
N PHE A 17 -6.09 -9.06 -2.43
CA PHE A 17 -6.23 -7.61 -2.36
C PHE A 17 -5.00 -6.89 -2.90
N ARG A 18 -3.78 -7.41 -2.65
CA ARG A 18 -2.54 -6.87 -3.24
C ARG A 18 -2.60 -6.83 -4.76
N GLN A 19 -3.09 -7.88 -5.41
CA GLN A 19 -3.24 -7.90 -6.87
C GLN A 19 -4.21 -6.82 -7.35
N ALA A 20 -5.33 -6.62 -6.64
CA ALA A 20 -6.27 -5.55 -6.96
C ALA A 20 -5.63 -4.15 -6.83
N VAL A 21 -4.75 -3.94 -5.84
CA VAL A 21 -4.01 -2.68 -5.69
C VAL A 21 -2.95 -2.51 -6.78
N LEU A 22 -2.16 -3.55 -7.07
CA LEU A 22 -1.07 -3.51 -8.06
C LEU A 22 -1.54 -3.25 -9.49
N TYR A 23 -2.69 -3.82 -9.87
CA TYR A 23 -3.20 -3.74 -11.24
C TYR A 23 -4.45 -2.87 -11.40
N GLY A 24 -5.00 -2.36 -10.29
CA GLY A 24 -6.23 -1.57 -10.25
C GLY A 24 -6.11 -0.32 -9.37
N ALA A 25 -4.91 0.30 -9.32
CA ALA A 25 -4.64 1.44 -8.45
C ALA A 25 -5.64 2.60 -8.65
N ASP A 26 -6.04 2.89 -9.90
CA ASP A 26 -7.07 3.90 -10.21
C ASP A 26 -8.44 3.55 -9.60
N ASP A 27 -8.86 2.28 -9.68
CA ASP A 27 -10.11 1.82 -9.09
C ASP A 27 -10.08 1.87 -7.57
N VAL A 28 -8.96 1.49 -6.97
CA VAL A 28 -8.74 1.59 -5.52
C VAL A 28 -8.78 3.05 -5.10
N ALA A 29 -8.07 3.94 -5.79
CA ALA A 29 -8.06 5.37 -5.49
C ALA A 29 -9.47 5.99 -5.54
N ARG A 30 -10.25 5.65 -6.57
CA ARG A 30 -11.65 6.09 -6.68
C ARG A 30 -12.53 5.56 -5.57
N ARG A 31 -12.46 4.25 -5.29
CA ARG A 31 -13.32 3.59 -4.28
C ARG A 31 -13.04 4.09 -2.86
N TRP A 32 -11.80 4.45 -2.58
CA TRP A 32 -11.36 4.99 -1.28
C TRP A 32 -11.38 6.52 -1.22
N ALA A 33 -11.88 7.17 -2.29
CA ALA A 33 -11.91 8.62 -2.43
C ALA A 33 -10.56 9.27 -2.04
N LEU A 34 -9.46 8.72 -2.56
CA LEU A 34 -8.12 9.24 -2.30
C LEU A 34 -7.97 10.64 -2.90
N SER A 35 -7.27 11.53 -2.20
CA SER A 35 -6.85 12.81 -2.78
C SER A 35 -5.78 12.59 -3.84
N ASP A 36 -5.49 13.62 -4.66
CA ASP A 36 -4.42 13.55 -5.66
C ASP A 36 -3.05 13.24 -5.03
N GLN A 37 -2.80 13.78 -3.84
CA GLN A 37 -1.58 13.48 -3.07
C GLN A 37 -1.55 12.01 -2.63
N GLU A 38 -2.65 11.50 -2.08
CA GLU A 38 -2.74 10.09 -1.65
C GLU A 38 -2.61 9.14 -2.85
N LYS A 39 -3.20 9.50 -4.00
CA LYS A 39 -3.07 8.76 -5.25
C LYS A 39 -1.63 8.74 -5.76
N SER A 40 -0.94 9.88 -5.72
CA SER A 40 0.48 9.95 -6.12
C SER A 40 1.37 9.06 -5.26
N VAL A 41 1.15 9.01 -3.93
CA VAL A 41 1.89 8.12 -3.02
C VAL A 41 1.50 6.65 -3.24
N LEU A 42 0.22 6.38 -3.57
CA LEU A 42 -0.23 5.04 -3.95
C LEU A 42 0.58 4.54 -5.16
N GLU A 43 0.55 5.30 -6.26
CA GLU A 43 1.13 4.93 -7.57
C GLU A 43 2.66 4.84 -7.58
N SER A 44 3.32 5.54 -6.66
CA SER A 44 4.78 5.48 -6.49
C SER A 44 5.15 4.46 -5.41
N THR A 45 5.23 4.91 -4.16
CA THR A 45 5.83 4.17 -3.05
C THR A 45 5.07 2.92 -2.67
N VAL A 46 3.74 2.95 -2.66
CA VAL A 46 2.96 1.78 -2.25
C VAL A 46 3.05 0.68 -3.32
N LEU A 47 2.83 1.00 -4.60
CA LEU A 47 2.95 0.00 -5.67
C LEU A 47 4.35 -0.59 -5.75
N GLN A 48 5.39 0.25 -5.67
CA GLN A 48 6.78 -0.22 -5.70
C GLN A 48 7.07 -1.17 -4.54
N ARG A 49 6.67 -0.83 -3.30
CA ARG A 49 6.92 -1.69 -2.15
C ARG A 49 6.14 -3.00 -2.26
N LEU A 50 4.85 -2.95 -2.57
CA LEU A 50 4.01 -4.14 -2.68
C LEU A 50 4.51 -5.11 -3.76
N GLY A 51 5.02 -4.59 -4.88
CA GLY A 51 5.60 -5.39 -5.96
C GLY A 51 6.91 -6.07 -5.59
N ALA A 52 7.61 -5.58 -4.57
CA ALA A 52 8.88 -6.14 -4.10
C ALA A 52 8.72 -7.16 -2.95
N LEU A 53 7.50 -7.33 -2.41
CA LEU A 53 7.25 -8.27 -1.32
C LEU A 53 7.28 -9.73 -1.82
N PRO A 54 7.69 -10.69 -0.97
CA PRO A 54 7.55 -12.10 -1.27
C PRO A 54 6.07 -12.48 -1.49
N ILE A 55 5.86 -13.56 -2.27
CA ILE A 55 4.53 -14.07 -2.62
C ILE A 55 4.39 -15.51 -2.10
N PRO A 56 3.54 -15.76 -1.09
CA PRO A 56 2.95 -14.77 -0.18
C PRO A 56 3.98 -14.22 0.83
N VAL A 57 3.63 -13.12 1.51
CA VAL A 57 4.35 -12.70 2.72
C VAL A 57 4.01 -13.69 3.83
N GLN A 58 5.03 -14.14 4.58
CA GLN A 58 4.80 -15.07 5.68
C GLN A 58 4.08 -14.36 6.83
N PRO A 59 3.15 -15.02 7.54
CA PRO A 59 2.35 -14.39 8.60
C PRO A 59 3.19 -13.68 9.68
N GLU A 60 4.34 -14.24 10.04
CA GLU A 60 5.28 -13.67 11.01
C GLU A 60 5.93 -12.37 10.55
N ASP A 61 6.06 -12.17 9.23
CA ASP A 61 6.68 -10.99 8.63
C ASP A 61 5.67 -9.86 8.38
N VAL A 62 4.36 -10.18 8.33
CA VAL A 62 3.29 -9.20 8.04
C VAL A 62 3.38 -7.95 8.92
N PRO A 63 3.48 -8.04 10.27
CA PRO A 63 3.54 -6.85 11.11
C PRO A 63 4.76 -5.95 10.81
N GLY A 64 5.91 -6.57 10.51
CA GLY A 64 7.13 -5.85 10.17
C GLY A 64 7.02 -5.14 8.82
N GLU A 65 6.40 -5.79 7.84
CA GLU A 65 6.19 -5.22 6.51
C GLU A 65 5.16 -4.09 6.50
N GLN A 66 4.07 -4.25 7.26
CA GLN A 66 3.08 -3.18 7.50
C GLN A 66 3.74 -1.96 8.14
N ALA A 67 4.51 -2.16 9.23
CA ALA A 67 5.20 -1.06 9.91
C ALA A 67 6.19 -0.32 9.00
N ARG A 68 6.96 -1.06 8.17
CA ARG A 68 7.89 -0.47 7.20
C ARG A 68 7.16 0.36 6.15
N LEU A 69 6.12 -0.17 5.53
CA LEU A 69 5.38 0.53 4.48
C LEU A 69 4.64 1.76 5.04
N ALA A 70 4.04 1.65 6.23
CA ALA A 70 3.44 2.79 6.91
C ALA A 70 4.47 3.90 7.23
N GLN A 71 5.72 3.56 7.56
CA GLN A 71 6.77 4.56 7.73
C GLN A 71 7.16 5.22 6.40
N MET A 72 7.25 4.47 5.30
CA MET A 72 7.55 5.01 3.97
C MET A 72 6.47 6.00 3.53
N ILE A 73 5.18 5.62 3.66
CA ILE A 73 4.04 6.49 3.34
C ILE A 73 4.09 7.80 4.14
N ARG A 74 4.38 7.73 5.44
CA ARG A 74 4.47 8.94 6.29
C ARG A 74 5.64 9.84 5.89
N LYS A 75 6.78 9.28 5.48
CA LYS A 75 7.93 10.07 5.01
C LYS A 75 7.62 10.80 3.72
N ASP A 76 6.99 10.12 2.76
CA ASP A 76 6.62 10.74 1.48
C ASP A 76 5.56 11.81 1.63
N ALA A 77 4.66 11.68 2.61
CA ALA A 77 3.67 12.72 2.91
C ALA A 77 4.28 13.99 3.52
N GLN A 78 5.50 13.91 4.05
CA GLN A 78 6.24 15.03 4.65
C GLN A 78 7.25 15.67 3.69
N GLY A 79 7.43 15.10 2.49
CA GLY A 79 8.32 15.57 1.43
C GLY A 79 7.63 16.50 0.44
#